data_AF-A0A537XEY4-F1
#
_entry.id   AF-A0A537XEY4-F1
#
_cell.length_a   1.000
_cell.length_b   1.000
_cell.length_c   1.000
_cell.angle_alpha   90.00
_cell.angle_beta   90.00
_cell.angle_gamma   90.00
#
_symmetry.space_group_name_H-M   'P 1'
#
loop_
_entity.id
_entity.type
_entity.pdbx_description
1 polymer ?
#
loop_
_entity_poly.entity_id
_entity_poly.type
_entity_poly.pdbx_seq_one_letter_code
_entity_poly.pdbx_strand_id
1 'polypeptide(L)'
;MTLALGLAAGVPSDGLGAARLSCRSSGRTVFARHGVRAFFVTRYYRVAEGRAAYEDTYVCSPTLRRPRLIDHGQPYVVTRRYGLRIVGRRLGFVFHIEGFANGSETDVGWIDLRTATVRVGLINAGEGGDPGQPQIPDGAVGYAIAPDGSIAVIGGGGGTGSGQQVGLLAQRGPRLAKARVVYRALHGGLVYRSISIDRSAITWRTTSGQRQSVPR
;
A
#
# COMPACT_ATOMS: atom_id res chain seq x y z
N MET A 1 5.93 37.79 -13.24
CA MET A 1 5.76 37.83 -11.78
C MET A 1 5.54 36.39 -11.32
N THR A 2 6.60 35.75 -10.83
CA THR A 2 6.65 34.30 -10.59
C THR A 2 6.26 34.04 -9.14
N LEU A 3 5.06 33.49 -8.90
CA LEU A 3 4.63 33.08 -7.56
C LEU A 3 5.30 31.75 -7.21
N ALA A 4 6.36 31.82 -6.41
CA ALA A 4 6.93 30.68 -5.73
C ALA A 4 5.97 30.25 -4.60
N LEU A 5 5.25 29.14 -4.78
CA LEU A 5 4.59 28.46 -3.67
C LEU A 5 5.68 27.86 -2.78
N GLY A 6 5.94 28.52 -1.65
CA GLY A 6 6.81 27.99 -0.60
C GLY A 6 6.17 26.74 0.01
N LEU A 7 6.82 25.59 -0.17
CA LEU A 7 6.61 24.43 0.68
C LEU A 7 6.88 24.86 2.13
N ALA A 8 5.84 24.97 2.94
CA ALA A 8 5.98 25.20 4.37
C ALA A 8 6.75 24.00 4.95
N ALA A 9 8.03 24.22 5.26
CA ALA A 9 8.86 23.27 5.99
C ALA A 9 8.34 23.19 7.44
N GLY A 10 7.32 22.37 7.66
CA GLY A 10 6.81 22.10 9.00
C GLY A 10 7.88 21.39 9.83
N VAL A 11 8.22 21.95 10.99
CA VAL A 11 9.09 21.28 11.96
C VAL A 11 8.24 20.25 12.72
N PRO A 12 8.72 19.01 12.92
CA PRO A 12 8.03 18.03 13.75
C PRO A 12 7.78 18.64 15.12
N SER A 13 6.51 18.73 15.53
CA SER A 13 6.21 19.17 16.88
C SER A 13 6.17 17.93 17.76
N ASP A 14 7.20 17.75 18.57
CA ASP A 14 7.24 16.73 19.62
C ASP A 14 6.24 17.11 20.74
N GLY A 15 4.95 17.06 20.41
CA GLY A 15 3.83 17.39 21.30
C GLY A 15 3.45 16.29 22.28
N LEU A 16 4.19 15.19 22.30
CA LEU A 16 4.16 14.14 23.32
C LEU A 16 5.63 13.73 23.46
N GLY A 17 6.30 14.11 24.56
CA GLY A 17 7.73 13.80 24.76
C GLY A 17 8.00 12.36 24.35
N ALA A 18 8.88 12.15 23.36
CA ALA A 18 9.01 10.96 22.51
C ALA A 18 8.68 9.64 23.23
N ALA A 19 7.39 9.35 23.37
CA ALA A 19 6.95 8.19 24.14
C ALA A 19 7.45 6.99 23.35
N ARG A 20 8.31 6.19 23.99
CA ARG A 20 9.00 5.10 23.32
C ARG A 20 7.96 4.16 22.73
N LEU A 21 7.89 4.11 21.40
CA LEU A 21 6.93 3.27 20.69
C LEU A 21 7.09 1.81 21.14
N SER A 22 5.96 1.20 21.50
CA SER A 22 5.87 -0.16 22.02
C SER A 22 5.01 -1.01 21.09
N CYS A 23 5.41 -2.25 20.90
CA CYS A 23 4.66 -3.19 20.08
C CYS A 23 3.27 -3.52 20.64
N ARG A 24 3.07 -3.35 21.96
CA ARG A 24 1.85 -3.81 22.64
C ARG A 24 0.82 -2.70 22.84
N SER A 25 1.27 -1.48 23.13
CA SER A 25 0.41 -0.41 23.64
C SER A 25 0.39 0.86 22.78
N SER A 26 1.30 1.00 21.81
CA SER A 26 1.31 2.20 20.98
C SER A 26 0.29 2.12 19.85
N GLY A 27 -0.40 3.23 19.60
CA GLY A 27 -1.20 3.48 18.40
C GLY A 27 -2.45 2.61 18.25
N ARG A 28 -3.19 2.86 17.17
CA ARG A 28 -4.42 2.15 16.82
C ARG A 28 -4.10 0.93 15.95
N THR A 29 -4.48 -0.25 16.41
CA THR A 29 -4.28 -1.51 15.69
C THR A 29 -5.18 -1.59 14.45
N VAL A 30 -4.61 -1.92 13.30
CA VAL A 30 -5.34 -2.20 12.04
C VAL A 30 -5.23 -3.66 11.60
N PHE A 31 -4.28 -4.41 12.17
CA PHE A 31 -4.13 -5.84 11.96
C PHE A 31 -3.48 -6.49 13.18
N ALA A 32 -3.98 -7.64 13.61
CA ALA A 32 -3.35 -8.46 14.64
C ALA A 32 -3.64 -9.95 14.40
N ARG A 33 -2.63 -10.72 13.98
CA ARG A 33 -2.71 -12.19 13.81
C ARG A 33 -1.32 -12.82 13.97
N HIS A 34 -1.26 -14.04 14.53
CA HIS A 34 -0.02 -14.83 14.66
C HIS A 34 1.16 -14.07 15.32
N GLY A 35 0.86 -13.23 16.32
CA GLY A 35 1.87 -12.38 16.99
C GLY A 35 2.38 -11.20 16.15
N VAL A 36 1.90 -11.03 14.92
CA VAL A 36 2.14 -9.86 14.09
C VAL A 36 1.07 -8.83 14.37
N ARG A 37 1.48 -7.57 14.54
CA ARG A 37 0.59 -6.43 14.75
C ARG A 37 0.99 -5.29 13.82
N ALA A 38 0.04 -4.77 13.04
CA ALA A 38 0.19 -3.49 12.35
C ALA A 38 -0.70 -2.44 13.02
N PHE A 39 -0.17 -1.25 13.21
CA PHE A 39 -0.84 -0.16 13.89
C PHE A 39 -0.35 1.19 13.34
N PHE A 40 -1.12 2.24 13.54
CA PHE A 40 -0.68 3.60 13.22
C PHE A 40 -0.72 4.52 14.43
N VAL A 41 0.10 5.57 14.38
CA VAL A 41 0.15 6.62 15.39
C VAL A 41 -0.09 7.95 14.70
N THR A 42 -1.09 8.69 15.15
CA THR A 42 -1.33 10.06 14.70
C THR A 42 -0.36 11.01 15.39
N ARG A 43 0.35 11.80 14.59
CA ARG A 43 1.31 12.83 15.00
C ARG A 43 0.93 14.16 14.38
N TYR A 44 1.62 15.23 14.78
CA TYR A 44 1.29 16.59 14.35
C TYR A 44 2.53 17.39 13.96
N TYR A 45 2.53 17.98 12.77
CA TYR A 45 3.44 19.06 12.40
C TYR A 45 2.94 20.38 12.98
N ARG A 46 3.87 21.26 13.39
CA ARG A 46 3.54 22.67 13.57
C ARG A 46 3.52 23.34 12.21
N VAL A 47 2.44 24.06 11.92
CA VAL A 47 2.23 24.84 10.70
C VAL A 47 1.81 26.25 11.10
N ALA A 48 1.88 27.21 10.17
CA ALA A 48 1.59 28.63 10.46
C ALA A 48 0.21 28.84 11.12
N GLU A 49 -0.78 28.04 10.72
CA GLU A 49 -2.18 28.12 11.19
C GLU A 49 -2.53 26.98 12.18
N GLY A 50 -1.56 26.49 12.94
CA GLY A 50 -1.82 25.52 14.03
C GLY A 50 -1.07 24.20 13.86
N ARG A 51 -1.82 23.09 13.73
CA ARG A 51 -1.26 21.74 13.67
C ARG A 51 -1.85 20.91 12.54
N ALA A 52 -0.99 20.27 11.77
CA ALA A 52 -1.39 19.35 10.71
C ALA A 52 -1.16 17.91 11.16
N ALA A 53 -2.24 17.12 11.22
CA ALA A 53 -2.15 15.69 11.56
C ALA A 53 -1.50 14.90 10.41
N TYR A 54 -0.69 13.91 10.77
CA TYR A 54 -0.18 12.88 9.87
C TYR A 54 -0.12 11.55 10.63
N GLU A 55 -0.09 10.43 9.91
CA GLU A 55 -0.13 9.10 10.52
C GLU A 55 1.02 8.21 10.06
N ASP A 56 1.86 7.82 11.01
CA ASP A 56 2.89 6.82 10.75
C ASP A 56 2.33 5.42 10.95
N THR A 57 2.62 4.51 10.02
CA THR A 57 2.24 3.10 10.12
C THR A 57 3.41 2.24 10.53
N TYR A 58 3.23 1.42 11.56
CA TYR A 58 4.24 0.53 12.12
C TYR A 58 3.80 -0.93 12.12
N VAL A 59 4.78 -1.83 12.08
CA VAL A 59 4.60 -3.27 12.22
C VAL A 59 5.50 -3.82 13.34
N CYS A 60 4.93 -4.75 14.10
CA CYS A 60 5.63 -5.62 15.02
C CYS A 60 5.40 -7.08 14.65
N SER A 61 6.37 -7.93 14.99
CA SER A 61 6.27 -9.38 14.88
C SER A 61 7.06 -10.00 16.02
N PRO A 62 6.92 -11.31 16.30
CA PRO A 62 7.70 -11.97 17.35
C PRO A 62 9.21 -11.88 17.14
N THR A 63 9.65 -11.76 15.88
CA THR A 63 11.06 -11.62 15.50
C THR A 63 11.53 -10.17 15.50
N LEU A 64 10.62 -9.19 15.40
CA LEU A 64 10.94 -7.77 15.44
C LEU A 64 10.81 -7.25 16.87
N ARG A 65 11.96 -7.06 17.55
CA ARG A 65 12.03 -6.59 18.95
C ARG A 65 11.52 -5.16 19.17
N ARG A 66 11.31 -4.38 18.10
CA ARG A 66 10.83 -2.98 18.12
C ARG A 66 9.87 -2.73 16.96
N PRO A 67 8.94 -1.78 17.08
CA PRO A 67 8.12 -1.33 15.97
C PRO A 67 8.97 -0.91 14.77
N ARG A 68 8.57 -1.34 13.58
CA ARG A 68 9.21 -0.98 12.31
C ARG A 68 8.26 -0.12 11.50
N LEU A 69 8.70 1.09 11.19
CA LEU A 69 7.97 2.00 10.29
C LEU A 69 7.88 1.36 8.90
N ILE A 70 6.68 1.33 8.33
CA ILE A 70 6.44 0.84 6.97
C ILE A 70 5.87 1.91 6.05
N ASP A 71 5.33 2.98 6.62
CA ASP A 71 4.76 4.11 5.91
C ASP A 71 4.85 5.35 6.82
N HIS A 72 5.40 6.43 6.28
CA HIS A 72 5.55 7.72 6.95
C HIS A 72 4.47 8.64 6.38
N GLY A 73 3.45 8.94 7.19
CA GLY A 73 2.33 9.74 6.72
C GLY A 73 2.76 11.17 6.39
N GLN A 74 2.01 11.79 5.48
CA GLN A 74 2.17 13.20 5.15
C GLN A 74 1.09 14.03 5.86
N PRO A 75 1.33 15.31 6.12
CA PRO A 75 0.30 16.18 6.68
C PRO A 75 -0.86 16.35 5.69
N TYR A 76 -2.07 16.56 6.23
CA TYR A 76 -3.30 16.83 5.46
C TYR A 76 -3.81 15.69 4.58
N VAL A 77 -3.25 14.48 4.72
CA VAL A 77 -3.73 13.31 3.99
C VAL A 77 -4.31 12.25 4.89
N VAL A 78 -5.22 11.47 4.31
CA VAL A 78 -5.88 10.35 4.94
C VAL A 78 -5.36 9.05 4.32
N THR A 79 -4.79 8.17 5.14
CA THR A 79 -4.30 6.87 4.68
C THR A 79 -5.26 5.75 5.10
N ARG A 80 -6.02 5.22 4.13
CA ARG A 80 -6.85 4.03 4.29
C ARG A 80 -5.98 2.78 4.17
N ARG A 81 -5.96 1.95 5.21
CA ARG A 81 -5.09 0.77 5.33
C ARG A 81 -5.91 -0.50 5.28
N TYR A 82 -5.70 -1.32 4.26
CA TYR A 82 -6.50 -2.53 4.06
C TYR A 82 -5.69 -3.63 3.37
N GLY A 83 -6.35 -4.78 3.12
CA GLY A 83 -5.71 -5.93 2.51
C GLY A 83 -4.59 -6.56 3.34
N LEU A 84 -4.46 -6.22 4.63
CA LEU A 84 -3.39 -6.74 5.48
C LEU A 84 -3.52 -8.25 5.68
N ARG A 85 -2.49 -9.00 5.28
CA ARG A 85 -2.42 -10.45 5.51
C ARG A 85 -0.99 -10.96 5.46
N ILE A 86 -0.76 -12.07 6.15
CA ILE A 86 0.55 -12.75 6.17
C ILE A 86 0.64 -13.69 4.96
N VAL A 87 1.75 -13.61 4.23
CA VAL A 87 2.10 -14.47 3.11
C VAL A 87 3.52 -14.99 3.35
N GLY A 88 3.64 -16.24 3.82
CA GLY A 88 4.91 -16.80 4.27
C GLY A 88 5.54 -15.93 5.36
N ARG A 89 6.75 -15.42 5.10
CA ARG A 89 7.51 -14.55 6.03
C ARG A 89 7.16 -13.05 5.94
N ARG A 90 6.19 -12.68 5.10
CA ARG A 90 5.89 -11.28 4.77
C ARG A 90 4.51 -10.89 5.27
N LEU A 91 4.34 -9.66 5.75
CA LEU A 91 3.03 -9.03 5.87
C LEU A 91 2.82 -8.16 4.64
N GLY A 92 1.85 -8.53 3.80
CA GLY A 92 1.41 -7.69 2.68
C GLY A 92 0.39 -6.66 3.13
N PHE A 93 0.28 -5.56 2.39
CA PHE A 93 -0.65 -4.47 2.67
C PHE A 93 -1.01 -3.71 1.39
N VAL A 94 -2.15 -3.02 1.43
CA VAL A 94 -2.57 -2.01 0.46
C VAL A 94 -2.89 -0.72 1.22
N PHE A 95 -2.28 0.38 0.81
CA PHE A 95 -2.52 1.71 1.36
C PHE A 95 -3.08 2.60 0.27
N HIS A 96 -4.22 3.21 0.55
CA HIS A 96 -4.82 4.22 -0.31
C HIS A 96 -4.74 5.55 0.42
N ILE A 97 -4.14 6.55 -0.21
CA ILE A 97 -3.77 7.83 0.39
C ILE A 97 -4.53 8.91 -0.38
N GLU A 98 -5.23 9.78 0.32
CA GLU A 98 -6.05 10.84 -0.28
C GLU A 98 -5.76 12.18 0.39
N GLY A 99 -5.84 13.27 -0.38
CA GLY A 99 -5.77 14.65 0.17
C GLY A 99 -4.66 15.53 -0.41
N PHE A 100 -3.86 15.05 -1.36
CA PHE A 100 -2.88 15.87 -2.08
C PHE A 100 -3.54 16.59 -3.25
N ALA A 101 -3.73 17.91 -3.22
CA ALA A 101 -4.23 18.68 -4.38
C ALA A 101 -5.44 18.03 -5.12
N ASN A 102 -6.38 17.43 -4.37
CA ASN A 102 -7.53 16.64 -4.85
C ASN A 102 -7.22 15.29 -5.55
N GLY A 103 -5.98 14.82 -5.49
CA GLY A 103 -5.55 13.50 -5.95
C GLY A 103 -5.58 12.43 -4.85
N SER A 104 -5.43 11.20 -5.30
CA SER A 104 -5.25 10.00 -4.47
C SER A 104 -4.13 9.15 -5.04
N GLU A 105 -3.56 8.29 -4.22
CA GLU A 105 -2.66 7.25 -4.69
C GLU A 105 -2.92 5.94 -3.95
N THR A 106 -2.70 4.83 -4.65
CA THR A 106 -2.76 3.50 -4.04
C THR A 106 -1.45 2.78 -4.22
N ASP A 107 -0.90 2.39 -3.08
CA ASP A 107 0.30 1.59 -2.94
C ASP A 107 -0.03 0.17 -2.53
N VAL A 108 0.75 -0.78 -3.04
CA VAL A 108 0.79 -2.15 -2.56
C VAL A 108 2.20 -2.50 -2.14
N GLY A 109 2.33 -3.26 -1.06
CA GLY A 109 3.64 -3.59 -0.55
C GLY A 109 3.66 -4.78 0.38
N TRP A 110 4.87 -5.04 0.87
CA TRP A 110 5.09 -5.99 1.95
C TRP A 110 6.27 -5.58 2.83
N ILE A 111 6.24 -6.05 4.07
CA ILE A 111 7.39 -6.06 4.98
C ILE A 111 7.79 -7.50 5.28
N ASP A 112 9.09 -7.81 5.18
CA ASP A 112 9.64 -9.06 5.67
C ASP A 112 9.67 -9.02 7.21
N LEU A 113 8.95 -9.95 7.83
CA LEU A 113 8.71 -9.95 9.27
C LEU A 113 9.95 -10.35 10.09
N ARG A 114 11.04 -10.81 9.46
CA ARG A 114 12.30 -11.15 10.13
C ARG A 114 13.34 -10.04 9.97
N THR A 115 13.49 -9.51 8.77
CA THR A 115 14.54 -8.53 8.41
C THR A 115 14.06 -7.08 8.45
N ALA A 116 12.75 -6.87 8.58
CA ALA A 116 12.10 -5.55 8.47
C ALA A 116 12.32 -4.86 7.12
N THR A 117 12.67 -5.62 6.09
CA THR A 117 12.81 -5.10 4.73
C THR A 117 11.43 -4.74 4.19
N VAL A 118 11.22 -3.47 3.84
CA VAL A 118 9.97 -2.98 3.27
C VAL A 118 10.12 -2.80 1.76
N ARG A 119 9.10 -3.19 1.02
CA ARG A 119 8.98 -3.00 -0.43
C ARG A 119 7.58 -2.49 -0.73
N VAL A 120 7.50 -1.35 -1.38
CA VAL A 120 6.25 -0.68 -1.77
C VAL A 120 6.34 -0.31 -3.23
N GLY A 121 5.21 -0.36 -3.93
CA GLY A 121 5.09 0.09 -5.29
C GLY A 121 3.69 0.63 -5.55
N LEU A 122 3.68 1.72 -6.32
CA LEU A 122 2.49 2.41 -6.76
C LEU A 122 1.72 1.56 -7.78
N ILE A 123 0.42 1.43 -7.58
CA ILE A 123 -0.49 0.78 -8.54
C ILE A 123 -1.47 1.76 -9.17
N ASN A 124 -1.76 2.86 -8.50
CA ASN A 124 -2.62 3.92 -8.99
C ASN A 124 -2.11 5.27 -8.48
N ALA A 125 -1.82 6.20 -9.38
CA ALA A 125 -1.39 7.57 -9.03
C ALA A 125 -2.56 8.58 -8.94
N GLY A 126 -3.80 8.08 -9.00
CA GLY A 126 -5.04 8.86 -9.01
C GLY A 126 -5.20 9.75 -10.23
N GLU A 127 -6.21 10.62 -10.14
CA GLU A 127 -6.42 11.72 -11.08
C GLU A 127 -5.32 12.78 -10.86
N GLY A 128 -4.59 13.14 -11.92
CA GLY A 128 -3.51 14.12 -11.87
C GLY A 128 -2.09 13.55 -11.76
N GLY A 129 -1.92 12.22 -11.73
CA GLY A 129 -0.60 11.60 -11.83
C GLY A 129 0.10 11.87 -13.17
N ASP A 130 1.43 11.94 -13.15
CA ASP A 130 2.24 12.17 -14.36
C ASP A 130 1.92 11.15 -15.48
N PRO A 131 2.05 11.54 -16.76
CA PRO A 131 1.97 10.60 -17.88
C PRO A 131 2.89 9.38 -17.67
N GLY A 132 2.33 8.19 -17.87
CA GLY A 132 3.06 6.92 -17.70
C GLY A 132 3.16 6.42 -16.25
N GLN A 133 2.50 7.06 -15.29
CA GLN A 133 2.26 6.46 -13.98
C GLN A 133 1.21 5.36 -14.05
N PRO A 134 1.26 4.36 -13.14
CA PRO A 134 0.30 3.27 -13.14
C PRO A 134 -1.10 3.76 -12.75
N GLN A 135 -2.11 3.17 -13.38
CA GLN A 135 -3.53 3.54 -13.30
C GLN A 135 -4.41 2.29 -13.17
N ILE A 136 -4.00 1.34 -12.33
CA ILE A 136 -4.80 0.15 -12.02
C ILE A 136 -5.96 0.58 -11.11
N PRO A 137 -7.23 0.35 -11.49
CA PRO A 137 -8.37 0.79 -10.68
C PRO A 137 -8.28 0.24 -9.24
N ASP A 138 -8.59 1.06 -8.25
CA ASP A 138 -8.24 0.81 -6.84
C ASP A 138 -9.44 0.82 -5.89
N GLY A 139 -10.67 0.92 -6.40
CA GLY A 139 -11.90 0.79 -5.62
C GLY A 139 -12.04 -0.58 -4.92
N ALA A 140 -11.43 -1.62 -5.50
CA ALA A 140 -11.18 -2.90 -4.83
C ALA A 140 -9.86 -3.50 -5.33
N VAL A 141 -9.02 -3.96 -4.39
CA VAL A 141 -7.69 -4.51 -4.70
C VAL A 141 -7.52 -5.89 -4.07
N GLY A 142 -7.21 -6.88 -4.92
CA GLY A 142 -6.66 -8.16 -4.54
C GLY A 142 -5.18 -8.22 -4.92
N TYR A 143 -4.35 -8.95 -4.17
CA TYR A 143 -2.95 -9.11 -4.54
C TYR A 143 -2.41 -10.49 -4.15
N ALA A 144 -1.23 -10.83 -4.66
CA ALA A 144 -0.44 -11.99 -4.30
C ALA A 144 1.06 -11.64 -4.31
N ILE A 145 1.85 -12.28 -3.44
CA ILE A 145 3.29 -12.02 -3.32
C ILE A 145 4.04 -13.29 -3.70
N ALA A 146 4.93 -13.18 -4.69
CA ALA A 146 5.78 -14.27 -5.16
C ALA A 146 6.90 -14.59 -4.16
N PRO A 147 7.56 -15.76 -4.25
CA PRO A 147 8.71 -16.08 -3.40
C PRO A 147 9.82 -15.02 -3.45
N ASP A 148 10.11 -14.45 -4.62
CA ASP A 148 11.12 -13.39 -4.79
C ASP A 148 10.67 -12.00 -4.31
N GLY A 149 9.40 -11.84 -3.92
CA GLY A 149 8.84 -10.59 -3.43
C GLY A 149 8.13 -9.75 -4.48
N SER A 150 8.05 -10.19 -5.74
CA SER A 150 7.20 -9.51 -6.73
C SER A 150 5.73 -9.62 -6.35
N ILE A 151 4.94 -8.62 -6.72
CA ILE A 151 3.52 -8.55 -6.39
C ILE A 151 2.70 -8.61 -7.68
N ALA A 152 1.70 -9.49 -7.72
CA ALA A 152 0.63 -9.38 -8.71
C ALA A 152 -0.61 -8.77 -8.04
N VAL A 153 -1.35 -7.93 -8.76
CA VAL A 153 -2.57 -7.28 -8.26
C VAL A 153 -3.73 -7.48 -9.22
N ILE A 154 -4.95 -7.58 -8.68
CA ILE A 154 -6.19 -7.32 -9.41
C ILE A 154 -6.78 -6.05 -8.82
N GLY A 155 -7.00 -5.05 -9.67
CA GLY A 155 -7.69 -3.82 -9.31
C GLY A 155 -9.00 -3.66 -10.09
N GLY A 156 -10.01 -3.04 -9.50
CA GLY A 156 -11.29 -2.72 -10.14
C GLY A 156 -12.00 -1.54 -9.49
N GLY A 157 -12.96 -0.95 -10.19
CA GLY A 157 -13.66 0.30 -9.79
C GLY A 157 -14.75 0.14 -8.72
N GLY A 158 -14.77 -0.97 -7.96
CA GLY A 158 -15.72 -1.19 -6.86
C GLY A 158 -17.16 -1.56 -7.26
N GLY A 159 -17.63 -1.21 -8.47
CA GLY A 159 -18.97 -1.52 -8.99
C GLY A 159 -19.04 -2.77 -9.90
N THR A 160 -20.22 -3.40 -9.99
CA THR A 160 -20.48 -4.47 -10.97
C THR A 160 -20.37 -3.94 -12.39
N GLY A 161 -19.63 -4.64 -13.26
CA GLY A 161 -19.38 -4.21 -14.65
C GLY A 161 -18.28 -3.15 -14.81
N SER A 162 -17.67 -2.66 -13.72
CA SER A 162 -16.49 -1.81 -13.81
C SER A 162 -15.29 -2.61 -14.33
N GLY A 163 -14.52 -1.99 -15.22
CA GLY A 163 -13.32 -2.61 -15.78
C GLY A 163 -12.33 -3.02 -14.68
N GLN A 164 -11.79 -4.23 -14.79
CA GLN A 164 -10.76 -4.74 -13.89
C GLN A 164 -9.44 -4.90 -14.65
N GLN A 165 -8.33 -4.76 -13.94
CA GLN A 165 -6.99 -4.92 -14.51
C GLN A 165 -6.15 -5.83 -13.62
N VAL A 166 -5.28 -6.62 -14.24
CA VAL A 166 -4.24 -7.38 -13.55
C VAL A 166 -2.91 -6.68 -13.79
N GLY A 167 -2.19 -6.41 -12.71
CA GLY A 167 -0.89 -5.77 -12.73
C GLY A 167 0.22 -6.65 -12.14
N LEU A 168 1.45 -6.36 -12.54
CA LEU A 168 2.67 -6.93 -11.99
C LEU A 168 3.61 -5.81 -11.52
N LEU A 169 4.06 -5.92 -10.29
CA LEU A 169 5.16 -5.15 -9.72
C LEU A 169 6.34 -6.10 -9.50
N ALA A 170 7.31 -6.09 -10.42
CA ALA A 170 8.49 -6.93 -10.32
C ALA A 170 9.42 -6.42 -9.20
N GLN A 171 9.93 -7.31 -8.36
CA GLN A 171 10.98 -6.99 -7.40
C GLN A 171 12.29 -6.73 -8.14
N ARG A 172 12.78 -5.48 -8.13
CA ARG A 172 14.05 -5.07 -8.75
C ARG A 172 14.91 -4.31 -7.74
N GLY A 173 15.90 -5.00 -7.16
CA GLY A 173 16.79 -4.40 -6.17
C GLY A 173 16.04 -3.94 -4.91
N PRO A 174 16.18 -2.67 -4.46
CA PRO A 174 15.59 -2.19 -3.22
C PRO A 174 14.12 -1.74 -3.35
N ARG A 175 13.53 -1.71 -4.55
CA ARG A 175 12.16 -1.22 -4.79
C ARG A 175 11.33 -2.21 -5.60
N LEU A 176 10.01 -2.09 -5.53
CA LEU A 176 9.12 -2.69 -6.52
C LEU A 176 9.16 -1.81 -7.78
N ALA A 177 9.16 -2.44 -8.95
CA ALA A 177 9.01 -1.73 -10.21
C ALA A 177 7.61 -1.11 -10.30
N LYS A 178 7.47 -0.08 -11.16
CA LYS A 178 6.16 0.47 -11.54
C LYS A 178 5.23 -0.65 -11.99
N ALA A 179 3.96 -0.60 -11.58
CA ALA A 179 2.99 -1.62 -11.94
C ALA A 179 2.79 -1.67 -13.47
N ARG A 180 3.06 -2.83 -14.06
CA ARG A 180 2.80 -3.12 -15.46
C ARG A 180 1.47 -3.85 -15.58
N VAL A 181 0.54 -3.32 -16.37
CA VAL A 181 -0.71 -4.03 -16.68
C VAL A 181 -0.39 -5.21 -17.59
N VAL A 182 -0.79 -6.41 -17.17
CA VAL A 182 -0.57 -7.67 -17.90
C VAL A 182 -1.86 -8.24 -18.47
N TYR A 183 -3.02 -7.78 -17.97
CA TYR A 183 -4.32 -8.18 -18.48
C TYR A 183 -5.38 -7.12 -18.16
N ARG A 184 -6.36 -6.96 -19.06
CA ARG A 184 -7.50 -6.03 -18.89
C ARG A 184 -8.80 -6.80 -19.12
N ALA A 185 -9.70 -6.75 -18.14
CA ALA A 185 -11.07 -7.22 -18.24
C ALA A 185 -12.00 -6.01 -18.35
N LEU A 186 -12.43 -5.66 -19.58
CA LEU A 186 -13.23 -4.46 -19.83
C LEU A 186 -14.58 -4.46 -19.11
N HIS A 187 -15.16 -5.63 -18.87
CA HIS A 187 -16.47 -5.80 -18.22
C HIS A 187 -16.37 -6.41 -16.81
N GLY A 188 -15.15 -6.44 -16.23
CA GLY A 188 -14.89 -7.08 -14.95
C GLY A 188 -14.99 -8.62 -15.00
N GLY A 189 -15.54 -9.23 -13.95
CA GLY A 189 -15.68 -10.69 -13.84
C GLY A 189 -14.45 -11.42 -13.30
N LEU A 190 -13.46 -10.72 -12.74
CA LEU A 190 -12.30 -11.30 -12.06
C LEU A 190 -12.54 -11.42 -10.55
N VAL A 191 -12.17 -12.55 -9.96
CA VAL A 191 -12.30 -12.78 -8.52
C VAL A 191 -11.03 -12.29 -7.80
N TYR A 192 -11.09 -11.13 -7.14
CA TYR A 192 -9.93 -10.47 -6.50
C TYR A 192 -9.09 -11.38 -5.60
N ARG A 193 -9.74 -12.20 -4.76
CA ARG A 193 -9.05 -13.07 -3.79
C ARG A 193 -8.39 -14.30 -4.41
N SER A 194 -8.66 -14.58 -5.69
CA SER A 194 -8.15 -15.76 -6.39
C SER A 194 -6.77 -15.55 -7.02
N ILE A 195 -6.26 -14.31 -7.04
CA ILE A 195 -4.97 -14.03 -7.65
C ILE A 195 -3.84 -14.77 -6.94
N SER A 196 -2.95 -15.33 -7.73
CA SER A 196 -1.71 -15.97 -7.31
C SER A 196 -0.58 -15.56 -8.25
N ILE A 197 0.65 -15.65 -7.77
CA ILE A 197 1.85 -15.42 -8.56
C ILE A 197 2.94 -16.39 -8.10
N ASP A 198 3.62 -17.00 -9.05
CA ASP A 198 4.81 -17.81 -8.81
C ASP A 198 6.00 -17.30 -9.65
N ARG A 199 6.99 -18.16 -9.90
CA ARG A 199 8.18 -17.79 -10.69
C ARG A 199 7.89 -17.66 -12.19
N SER A 200 6.82 -18.28 -12.66
CA SER A 200 6.50 -18.44 -14.08
C SER A 200 5.27 -17.64 -14.51
N ALA A 201 4.24 -17.56 -13.67
CA ALA A 201 2.95 -17.05 -14.07
C ALA A 201 2.22 -16.29 -12.97
N ILE A 202 1.30 -15.45 -13.42
CA ILE A 202 0.24 -14.85 -12.61
C ILE A 202 -1.05 -15.55 -12.99
N THR A 203 -1.80 -16.06 -12.02
CA THR A 203 -3.06 -16.76 -12.28
C THR A 203 -4.19 -16.23 -11.42
N TRP A 204 -5.42 -16.32 -11.92
CA TRP A 204 -6.63 -15.92 -11.21
C TRP A 204 -7.84 -16.72 -11.71
N ARG A 205 -8.98 -16.55 -11.06
CA ARG A 205 -10.28 -17.09 -11.48
C ARG A 205 -11.21 -15.98 -11.94
N THR A 206 -12.06 -16.31 -12.91
CA THR A 206 -13.22 -15.50 -13.27
C THR A 206 -14.43 -15.87 -12.41
N THR A 207 -15.47 -15.03 -12.43
CA THR A 207 -16.76 -15.30 -11.77
C THR A 207 -17.48 -16.50 -12.36
N SER A 208 -17.21 -16.86 -13.62
CA SER A 208 -17.66 -18.11 -14.25
C SER A 208 -16.88 -19.36 -13.81
N GLY A 209 -15.88 -19.20 -12.93
CA GLY A 209 -15.07 -20.30 -12.39
C GLY A 209 -13.87 -20.70 -13.26
N GLN A 210 -13.68 -20.10 -14.44
CA GLN A 210 -12.54 -20.39 -15.30
C GLN A 210 -11.24 -19.86 -14.68
N ARG A 211 -10.18 -20.65 -14.77
CA ARG A 211 -8.82 -20.21 -14.41
C ARG A 211 -8.17 -19.52 -15.61
N GLN A 212 -7.57 -18.37 -15.37
CA GLN A 212 -6.82 -17.59 -16.35
C GLN A 212 -5.37 -17.45 -15.87
N SER A 213 -4.45 -17.29 -16.81
CA SER A 213 -3.02 -17.10 -16.51
C SER A 213 -2.32 -16.27 -17.56
N VAL A 214 -1.32 -15.51 -17.14
CA VAL A 214 -0.36 -14.86 -18.02
C VAL A 214 1.07 -15.14 -17.54
N PRO A 215 2.05 -15.23 -18.45
CA PRO A 215 3.45 -15.25 -18.08
C PRO A 215 3.82 -14.00 -17.28
N ARG A 216 4.74 -14.16 -16.34
CA ARG A 216 5.22 -13.08 -15.49
C ARG A 216 6.20 -12.15 -16.23
#